data_AF-A0A9E0XKC2-F1
#
_entry.id   AF-A0A9E0XKC2-F1
#
_cell.length_a   1.000
_cell.length_b   1.000
_cell.length_c   1.000
_cell.angle_alpha   90.00
_cell.angle_beta   90.00
_cell.angle_gamma   90.00
#
_symmetry.space_group_name_H-M   'P 1'
#
loop_
_entity.id
_entity.type
_entity.pdbx_description
1 polymer ?
#
loop_
_entity_poly.entity_id
_entity_poly.type
_entity_poly.pdbx_seq_one_letter_code
_entity_poly.pdbx_strand_id
1 'polypeptide(L)'
;MTRKPILLLALLLAAGAMPARAAAPLEHAHPGPAAEAGAPSETRGRAVRAPDWTSAPLLLPAGGMGRGNGRFSPQNLAAETIEVYGPGAVTEAQGFPVANGVAAITPADPKVGNYQWLTAREHRPGEERLASTAWYVSNPGPAPTGLMAASRPGLAIVPRLPREHAGYREGEKWDFQVRFDGQPVPDAVLSLETEFGTRTRGIADANGVTTLVFPRDFDPAKLAGNGHARPSGRFVVSAMQERDGVRHVSAFNGTYAPEPGRSRDLMAGAGFLLLGMAAAAPLLRRGEEKQ
;
A
#
# COMPACT_ATOMS: atom_id res chain seq x y z
N MET A 1 -32.69 62.85 -27.55
CA MET A 1 -33.26 62.21 -28.75
C MET A 1 -32.04 61.84 -29.59
N THR A 2 -31.66 60.56 -29.75
CA THR A 2 -32.13 59.67 -30.83
C THR A 2 -31.84 58.18 -30.50
N ARG A 3 -32.89 57.36 -30.69
CA ARG A 3 -33.05 55.89 -30.91
C ARG A 3 -31.89 54.88 -30.72
N LYS A 4 -32.22 53.77 -30.01
CA LYS A 4 -31.66 52.40 -30.18
C LYS A 4 -32.18 51.74 -31.48
N PRO A 5 -31.41 50.79 -32.04
CA PRO A 5 -31.83 49.38 -32.18
C PRO A 5 -30.67 48.43 -31.73
N ILE A 6 -30.79 47.31 -31.01
CA ILE A 6 -31.45 46.00 -31.21
C ILE A 6 -31.30 45.39 -32.61
N LEU A 7 -30.42 44.39 -32.74
CA LEU A 7 -30.51 43.11 -33.50
C LEU A 7 -29.12 42.43 -33.46
N LEU A 8 -28.88 41.13 -33.62
CA LEU A 8 -29.54 39.84 -33.34
C LEU A 8 -28.55 38.75 -33.85
N LEU A 9 -28.47 37.59 -33.17
CA LEU A 9 -28.07 36.26 -33.72
C LEU A 9 -26.60 36.07 -34.23
N ALA A 10 -25.96 34.90 -34.14
CA ALA A 10 -26.44 33.55 -33.92
C ALA A 10 -25.40 32.64 -33.22
N LEU A 11 -25.96 31.75 -32.42
CA LEU A 11 -25.37 30.59 -31.76
C LEU A 11 -25.13 29.46 -32.78
N LEU A 12 -24.02 28.72 -32.68
CA LEU A 12 -23.92 27.37 -33.25
C LEU A 12 -22.99 26.50 -32.39
N LEU A 13 -23.61 25.80 -31.43
CA LEU A 13 -23.09 24.58 -30.83
C LEU A 13 -23.25 23.44 -31.85
N ALA A 14 -22.16 22.79 -32.21
CA ALA A 14 -22.20 21.49 -32.88
C ALA A 14 -22.00 20.38 -31.84
N ALA A 15 -23.11 19.80 -31.37
CA ALA A 15 -23.13 18.55 -30.63
C ALA A 15 -23.23 17.40 -31.65
N GLY A 16 -22.24 16.50 -31.64
CA GLY A 16 -22.27 15.26 -32.43
C GLY A 16 -23.26 14.26 -31.83
N ALA A 17 -24.30 13.94 -32.59
CA ALA A 17 -25.28 12.91 -32.26
C ALA A 17 -24.80 11.53 -32.75
N MET A 18 -24.76 10.56 -31.84
CA MET A 18 -24.69 9.12 -32.13
C MET A 18 -26.11 8.54 -32.05
N PRO A 19 -26.54 7.64 -32.96
CA PRO A 19 -27.90 7.12 -32.95
C PRO A 19 -28.10 6.04 -31.88
N ALA A 20 -29.08 6.27 -31.01
CA ALA A 20 -29.63 5.26 -30.11
C ALA A 20 -30.56 4.32 -30.89
N ARG A 21 -30.26 3.02 -30.86
CA ARG A 21 -31.10 1.96 -31.42
C ARG A 21 -32.04 1.47 -30.33
N ALA A 22 -33.34 1.70 -30.52
CA ALA A 22 -34.41 1.22 -29.64
C ALA A 22 -34.58 -0.30 -29.75
N ALA A 23 -34.70 -0.97 -28.62
CA ALA A 23 -35.20 -2.34 -28.51
C ALA A 23 -36.41 -2.34 -27.57
N ALA A 24 -37.47 -2.99 -28.03
CA ALA A 24 -38.80 -3.05 -27.44
C ALA A 24 -38.85 -3.85 -26.11
N PRO A 25 -39.89 -3.68 -25.28
CA PRO A 25 -40.05 -4.41 -24.03
C PRO A 25 -40.66 -5.80 -24.28
N LEU A 26 -40.13 -6.81 -23.58
CA LEU A 26 -40.74 -8.12 -23.45
C LEU A 26 -40.92 -8.40 -21.96
N GLU A 27 -42.17 -8.32 -21.50
CA GLU A 27 -42.66 -9.01 -20.32
C GLU A 27 -42.45 -10.51 -20.49
N HIS A 28 -41.95 -11.20 -19.48
CA HIS A 28 -42.43 -12.53 -19.11
C HIS A 28 -42.14 -12.85 -17.64
N ALA A 29 -43.10 -13.54 -17.04
CA ALA A 29 -43.32 -13.75 -15.63
C ALA A 29 -42.40 -14.82 -15.00
N HIS A 30 -42.39 -14.82 -13.66
CA HIS A 30 -41.83 -15.88 -12.81
C HIS A 30 -42.36 -17.27 -13.15
N PRO A 31 -41.53 -18.31 -12.93
CA PRO A 31 -41.78 -19.17 -11.77
C PRO A 31 -40.50 -19.63 -11.05
N GLY A 32 -40.53 -19.73 -9.72
CA GLY A 32 -39.73 -20.73 -8.99
C GLY A 32 -40.53 -22.03 -8.87
N PRO A 33 -40.08 -23.06 -8.12
CA PRO A 33 -38.77 -23.33 -7.53
C PRO A 33 -38.22 -24.71 -7.95
N ALA A 34 -36.93 -24.99 -7.69
CA ALA A 34 -36.46 -26.36 -7.48
C ALA A 34 -35.19 -26.34 -6.61
N ALA A 35 -35.30 -26.92 -5.43
CA ALA A 35 -34.20 -27.27 -4.57
C ALA A 35 -33.42 -28.45 -5.20
N GLU A 36 -32.11 -28.29 -5.34
CA GLU A 36 -31.19 -29.42 -5.48
C GLU A 36 -30.13 -29.36 -4.40
N ALA A 37 -29.89 -30.53 -3.85
CA ALA A 37 -29.22 -30.79 -2.60
C ALA A 37 -27.69 -30.65 -2.71
N GLY A 38 -27.12 -30.14 -1.61
CA GLY A 38 -25.91 -30.67 -0.99
C GLY A 38 -24.79 -31.16 -1.89
N ALA A 39 -23.89 -30.25 -2.25
CA ALA A 39 -22.48 -30.60 -2.34
C ALA A 39 -21.75 -29.90 -1.18
N PRO A 40 -21.02 -30.63 -0.32
CA PRO A 40 -20.23 -30.00 0.72
C PRO A 40 -19.19 -29.14 0.03
N SER A 41 -19.29 -27.82 0.22
CA SER A 41 -18.19 -26.91 -0.07
C SER A 41 -17.08 -27.25 0.91
N GLU A 42 -16.24 -28.22 0.55
CA GLU A 42 -14.91 -28.39 1.11
C GLU A 42 -14.20 -27.06 0.93
N THR A 43 -14.28 -26.25 1.97
CA THR A 43 -13.40 -25.09 2.15
C THR A 43 -12.02 -25.68 2.42
N ARG A 44 -11.37 -26.21 1.37
CA ARG A 44 -9.94 -26.50 1.42
C ARG A 44 -9.27 -25.19 1.70
N GLY A 45 -8.78 -25.06 2.93
CA GLY A 45 -7.91 -23.97 3.33
C GLY A 45 -6.84 -23.82 2.28
N ARG A 46 -6.95 -22.75 1.48
CA ARG A 46 -5.89 -22.37 0.56
C ARG A 46 -4.71 -22.00 1.43
N ALA A 47 -3.79 -22.96 1.61
CA ALA A 47 -2.50 -22.69 2.21
C ALA A 47 -1.92 -21.47 1.51
N VAL A 48 -1.78 -20.37 2.25
CA VAL A 48 -1.23 -19.14 1.71
C VAL A 48 0.23 -19.45 1.41
N ARG A 49 0.57 -19.51 0.12
CA ARG A 49 1.90 -19.91 -0.34
C ARG A 49 2.92 -18.86 0.09
N ALA A 50 4.00 -19.31 0.73
CA ALA A 50 5.16 -18.49 1.05
C ALA A 50 5.59 -17.67 -0.18
N PRO A 51 5.92 -16.37 -0.01
CA PRO A 51 6.46 -15.57 -1.09
C PRO A 51 7.79 -16.16 -1.57
N ASP A 52 7.96 -16.23 -2.88
CA ASP A 52 9.14 -16.78 -3.55
C ASP A 52 10.32 -15.81 -3.61
N TRP A 53 10.09 -14.53 -3.31
CA TRP A 53 11.09 -13.46 -3.45
C TRP A 53 11.90 -13.17 -2.17
N THR A 54 11.48 -13.66 -0.99
CA THR A 54 12.21 -13.46 0.28
C THR A 54 12.01 -14.63 1.23
N SER A 55 13.04 -14.89 2.04
CA SER A 55 13.00 -15.83 3.17
C SER A 55 12.73 -15.17 4.53
N ALA A 56 12.65 -13.83 4.57
CA ALA A 56 12.37 -13.08 5.79
C ALA A 56 10.94 -13.39 6.30
N PRO A 57 10.71 -13.37 7.63
CA PRO A 57 9.37 -13.50 8.18
C PRO A 57 8.51 -12.30 7.75
N LEU A 58 7.24 -12.53 7.37
CA LEU A 58 6.34 -11.47 6.89
C LEU A 58 4.97 -11.57 7.54
N LEU A 59 4.28 -10.44 7.59
CA LEU A 59 2.87 -10.34 7.92
C LEU A 59 2.11 -9.69 6.75
N LEU A 60 1.41 -10.49 5.96
CA LEU A 60 0.78 -10.02 4.72
C LEU A 60 -0.74 -9.92 4.83
N PRO A 61 -1.37 -8.91 4.21
CA PRO A 61 -2.82 -8.89 4.00
C PRO A 61 -3.32 -10.15 3.29
N ALA A 62 -4.36 -10.79 3.82
CA ALA A 62 -4.98 -12.00 3.28
C ALA A 62 -6.31 -11.74 2.53
N GLY A 63 -6.52 -10.50 2.06
CA GLY A 63 -7.76 -10.04 1.42
C GLY A 63 -8.88 -9.68 2.40
N GLY A 64 -9.96 -9.06 1.91
CA GLY A 64 -11.14 -8.75 2.74
C GLY A 64 -10.89 -7.69 3.82
N MET A 65 -10.18 -6.61 3.51
CA MET A 65 -10.08 -5.44 4.38
C MET A 65 -11.40 -4.66 4.34
N GLY A 66 -12.17 -4.72 5.43
CA GLY A 66 -13.39 -3.94 5.62
C GLY A 66 -13.08 -2.60 6.29
N ARG A 67 -14.13 -1.78 6.55
CA ARG A 67 -13.96 -0.60 7.43
C ARG A 67 -13.54 -1.08 8.81
N GLY A 68 -12.28 -0.90 9.15
CA GLY A 68 -11.71 -1.27 10.44
C GLY A 68 -11.24 -2.71 10.53
N ASN A 69 -11.83 -3.68 9.81
CA ASN A 69 -11.44 -5.09 9.92
C ASN A 69 -10.33 -5.46 8.93
N GLY A 70 -9.38 -6.27 9.39
CA GLY A 70 -8.23 -6.72 8.61
C GLY A 70 -8.07 -8.23 8.68
N ARG A 71 -7.48 -8.83 7.65
CA ARG A 71 -7.07 -10.24 7.67
C ARG A 71 -5.61 -10.29 7.33
N PHE A 72 -4.83 -10.96 8.17
CA PHE A 72 -3.38 -11.04 8.02
C PHE A 72 -2.91 -12.49 8.10
N SER A 73 -1.90 -12.81 7.32
CA SER A 73 -1.30 -14.13 7.24
C SER A 73 0.20 -14.02 7.52
N PRO A 74 0.71 -14.71 8.56
CA PRO A 74 2.14 -14.90 8.75
C PRO A 74 2.71 -15.72 7.58
N GLN A 75 3.87 -15.33 7.05
CA GLN A 75 4.59 -16.05 6.01
C GLN A 75 6.06 -16.21 6.40
N ASN A 76 6.66 -17.36 6.10
CA ASN A 76 8.03 -17.69 6.53
C ASN A 76 8.24 -17.64 8.06
N LEU A 77 7.16 -17.85 8.81
CA LEU A 77 7.17 -18.15 10.25
C LEU A 77 5.89 -18.92 10.64
N ALA A 78 5.99 -19.76 11.66
CA ALA A 78 4.86 -20.51 12.23
C ALA A 78 4.32 -19.82 13.50
N ALA A 79 3.66 -18.67 13.32
CA ALA A 79 3.05 -17.95 14.43
C ALA A 79 1.63 -18.46 14.71
N GLU A 80 1.33 -18.73 15.98
CA GLU A 80 -0.01 -19.13 16.43
C GLU A 80 -0.93 -17.93 16.72
N THR A 81 -0.34 -16.77 16.99
CA THR A 81 -1.05 -15.53 17.34
C THR A 81 -0.41 -14.33 16.64
N ILE A 82 -1.25 -13.38 16.21
CA ILE A 82 -0.83 -12.03 15.81
C ILE A 82 -1.20 -11.08 16.94
N GLU A 83 -0.21 -10.37 17.45
CA GLU A 83 -0.34 -9.32 18.45
C GLU A 83 -0.59 -7.98 17.75
N VAL A 84 -1.55 -7.19 18.26
CA VAL A 84 -1.91 -5.89 17.70
C VAL A 84 -1.82 -4.82 18.77
N TYR A 85 -1.00 -3.82 18.51
CA TYR A 85 -0.85 -2.64 19.37
C TYR A 85 -1.63 -1.48 18.76
N GLY A 86 -2.54 -0.93 19.56
CA GLY A 86 -3.47 0.09 19.13
C GLY A 86 -3.01 1.53 19.32
N PRO A 87 -3.72 2.51 18.75
CA PRO A 87 -3.38 3.93 18.81
C PRO A 87 -3.35 4.50 20.25
N GLY A 88 -4.00 3.83 21.21
CA GLY A 88 -4.01 4.20 22.63
C GLY A 88 -3.51 3.12 23.60
N ALA A 89 -3.23 1.90 23.12
CA ALA A 89 -2.76 0.76 23.92
C ALA A 89 -1.42 0.30 23.36
N VAL A 90 -0.38 1.09 23.63
CA VAL A 90 0.98 0.88 23.07
C VAL A 90 1.80 -0.14 23.87
N THR A 91 1.36 -0.47 25.08
CA THR A 91 2.01 -1.44 25.99
C THR A 91 1.29 -2.77 26.08
N GLU A 92 -0.02 -2.80 25.83
CA GLU A 92 -0.84 -4.01 25.88
C GLU A 92 -1.28 -4.38 24.46
N ALA A 93 -0.79 -5.51 23.97
CA ALA A 93 -1.22 -6.05 22.69
C ALA A 93 -2.52 -6.83 22.83
N GLN A 94 -3.41 -6.68 21.85
CA GLN A 94 -4.52 -7.61 21.66
C GLN A 94 -4.04 -8.78 20.80
N GLY A 95 -4.18 -10.00 21.33
CA GLY A 95 -3.84 -11.23 20.61
C GLY A 95 -5.00 -11.72 19.73
N PHE A 96 -4.69 -12.06 18.48
CA PHE A 96 -5.62 -12.67 17.53
C PHE A 96 -5.09 -14.03 17.07
N PRO A 97 -5.83 -15.13 17.29
CA PRO A 97 -5.36 -16.46 16.90
C PRO A 97 -5.26 -16.59 15.38
N VAL A 98 -4.24 -17.31 14.92
CA VAL A 98 -4.04 -17.66 13.52
C VAL A 98 -4.75 -18.98 13.26
N ALA A 99 -5.88 -18.92 12.57
CA ALA A 99 -6.65 -20.10 12.17
C ALA A 99 -6.55 -20.31 10.66
N ASN A 100 -6.22 -21.53 10.22
CA ASN A 100 -6.03 -21.84 8.80
C ASN A 100 -5.04 -20.90 8.09
N GLY A 101 -3.97 -20.50 8.79
CA GLY A 101 -2.92 -19.60 8.28
C GLY A 101 -3.31 -18.12 8.20
N VAL A 102 -4.46 -17.72 8.75
CA VAL A 102 -4.93 -16.32 8.73
C VAL A 102 -5.47 -15.93 10.11
N ALA A 103 -5.14 -14.73 10.60
CA ALA A 103 -5.86 -14.12 11.71
C ALA A 103 -6.85 -13.07 11.18
N ALA A 104 -8.06 -13.09 11.73
CA ALA A 104 -9.04 -12.02 11.53
C ALA A 104 -8.87 -11.00 12.66
N ILE A 105 -8.54 -9.76 12.29
CA ILE A 105 -8.24 -8.67 13.21
C ILE A 105 -9.38 -7.68 13.19
N THR A 106 -9.90 -7.37 14.38
CA THR A 106 -10.92 -6.35 14.62
C THR A 106 -10.32 -5.27 15.52
N PRO A 107 -10.48 -3.97 15.23
CA PRO A 107 -9.97 -2.91 16.09
C PRO A 107 -10.59 -3.00 17.48
N ALA A 108 -9.81 -2.70 18.52
CA ALA A 108 -10.30 -2.62 19.89
C ALA A 108 -11.42 -1.56 20.03
N ASP A 109 -11.27 -0.42 19.34
CA ASP A 109 -12.33 0.57 19.17
C ASP A 109 -12.52 0.87 17.67
N PRO A 110 -13.68 0.53 17.08
CA PRO A 110 -13.93 0.77 15.66
C PRO A 110 -14.03 2.26 15.30
N LYS A 111 -14.12 3.17 16.27
CA LYS A 111 -14.15 4.63 16.04
C LYS A 111 -12.75 5.27 16.06
N VAL A 112 -11.75 4.57 16.58
CA VAL A 112 -10.36 5.04 16.64
C VAL A 112 -9.54 4.34 15.57
N GLY A 113 -8.90 5.11 14.69
CA GLY A 113 -8.06 4.61 13.61
C GLY A 113 -6.63 5.12 13.70
N ASN A 114 -6.05 5.47 12.55
CA ASN A 114 -4.62 5.68 12.34
C ASN A 114 -3.84 4.35 12.31
N TYR A 115 -2.52 4.41 12.49
CA TYR A 115 -1.66 3.23 12.45
C TYR A 115 -1.89 2.29 13.64
N GLN A 116 -2.02 1.02 13.31
CA GLN A 116 -1.98 -0.15 14.17
C GLN A 116 -0.65 -0.86 13.92
N TRP A 117 0.03 -1.36 14.96
CA TRP A 117 1.25 -2.14 14.80
C TRP A 117 0.95 -3.61 15.02
N LEU A 118 1.28 -4.45 14.05
CA LEU A 118 1.04 -5.88 14.12
C LEU A 118 2.37 -6.60 14.25
N THR A 119 2.43 -7.60 15.14
CA THR A 119 3.57 -8.50 15.29
C THR A 119 3.14 -9.95 15.30
N ALA A 120 3.98 -10.81 14.74
CA ALA A 120 3.85 -12.26 14.85
C ALA A 120 5.21 -12.86 15.15
N ARG A 121 5.24 -13.81 16.07
CA ARG A 121 6.47 -14.42 16.58
C ARG A 121 6.45 -15.93 16.40
N GLU A 122 7.62 -16.48 16.18
CA GLU A 122 7.88 -17.90 16.24
C GLU A 122 9.13 -18.13 17.07
N HIS A 123 9.02 -19.01 18.06
CA HIS A 123 10.15 -19.48 18.85
C HIS A 123 10.55 -20.87 18.37
N ARG A 124 11.81 -21.03 17.99
CA ARG A 124 12.44 -22.30 17.62
C ARG A 124 13.64 -22.55 18.54
N PRO A 125 14.07 -23.81 18.71
CA PRO A 125 15.34 -24.08 19.37
C PRO A 125 16.49 -23.30 18.72
N GLY A 126 17.09 -22.35 19.46
CA GLY A 126 18.21 -21.52 19.00
C GLY A 126 17.86 -20.39 18.02
N GLU A 127 16.58 -20.16 17.68
CA GLU A 127 16.17 -19.09 16.77
C GLU A 127 14.83 -18.45 17.20
N GLU A 128 14.78 -17.12 17.22
CA GLU A 128 13.55 -16.35 17.38
C GLU A 128 13.27 -15.55 16.11
N ARG A 129 12.04 -15.66 15.58
CA ARG A 129 11.61 -14.93 14.39
C ARG A 129 10.50 -13.96 14.74
N LEU A 130 10.63 -12.72 14.27
CA LEU A 130 9.62 -11.67 14.41
C LEU A 130 9.25 -11.10 13.04
N ALA A 131 7.98 -11.17 12.68
CA ALA A 131 7.40 -10.38 11.60
C ALA A 131 6.67 -9.16 12.17
N SER A 132 6.78 -8.02 11.52
CA SER A 132 6.05 -6.80 11.89
C SER A 132 5.57 -6.01 10.69
N THR A 133 4.43 -5.34 10.82
CA THR A 133 3.90 -4.41 9.82
C THR A 133 3.07 -3.32 10.48
N ALA A 134 2.95 -2.17 9.80
CA ALA A 134 2.08 -1.08 10.20
C ALA A 134 0.84 -1.08 9.32
N TRP A 135 -0.33 -1.21 9.95
CA TRP A 135 -1.63 -1.21 9.27
C TRP A 135 -2.38 0.09 9.54
N TYR A 136 -2.69 0.84 8.50
CA TYR A 136 -3.45 2.08 8.64
C TYR A 136 -4.96 1.82 8.56
N VAL A 137 -5.71 2.34 9.54
CA VAL A 137 -7.17 2.34 9.57
C VAL A 137 -7.68 3.76 9.36
N SER A 138 -8.56 3.98 8.38
CA SER A 138 -9.03 5.30 7.91
C SER A 138 -9.99 6.05 8.85
N ASN A 139 -9.88 5.85 10.16
CA ASN A 139 -10.59 6.63 11.17
C ASN A 139 -9.60 7.57 11.88
N PRO A 140 -10.06 8.71 12.42
CA PRO A 140 -9.22 9.59 13.21
C PRO A 140 -8.60 8.84 14.40
N GLY A 141 -7.38 9.21 14.76
CA GLY A 141 -6.68 8.61 15.89
C GLY A 141 -5.43 9.40 16.24
N PRO A 142 -4.85 9.15 17.42
CA PRO A 142 -3.62 9.82 17.85
C PRO A 142 -2.47 9.54 16.89
N ALA A 143 -1.49 10.45 16.88
CA ALA A 143 -0.26 10.27 16.10
C ALA A 143 0.47 8.97 16.53
N PRO A 144 1.14 8.26 15.61
CA PRO A 144 1.78 6.97 15.91
C PRO A 144 3.06 7.11 16.75
N THR A 145 3.38 8.28 17.28
CA THR A 145 4.62 8.54 18.03
C THR A 145 4.79 7.59 19.21
N GLY A 146 3.73 7.36 20.00
CA GLY A 146 3.77 6.40 21.11
C GLY A 146 3.98 4.96 20.63
N LEU A 147 3.33 4.59 19.52
CA LEU A 147 3.45 3.27 18.90
C LEU A 147 4.88 3.00 18.41
N MET A 148 5.54 4.00 17.84
CA MET A 148 6.93 3.91 17.37
C MET A 148 7.93 3.92 18.53
N ALA A 149 7.63 4.66 19.60
CA ALA A 149 8.50 4.73 20.79
C ALA A 149 8.47 3.47 21.65
N ALA A 150 7.35 2.73 21.63
CA ALA A 150 7.11 1.56 22.48
C ALA A 150 8.25 0.53 22.40
N SER A 151 8.72 0.10 23.58
CA SER A 151 9.67 -1.00 23.70
C SER A 151 8.98 -2.31 23.31
N ARG A 152 9.71 -3.17 22.60
CA ARG A 152 9.24 -4.49 22.16
C ARG A 152 10.31 -5.51 22.53
N PRO A 153 9.90 -6.70 23.00
CA PRO A 153 10.85 -7.74 23.36
C PRO A 153 11.56 -8.30 22.11
N GLY A 154 12.82 -8.67 22.28
CA GLY A 154 13.71 -9.20 21.26
C GLY A 154 14.16 -8.15 20.24
N LEU A 155 14.71 -8.64 19.13
CA LEU A 155 15.11 -7.81 18.00
C LEU A 155 13.85 -7.29 17.27
N ALA A 156 13.77 -5.97 17.06
CA ALA A 156 12.66 -5.30 16.39
C ALA A 156 13.18 -4.23 15.41
N ILE A 157 12.48 -4.05 14.30
CA ILE A 157 12.75 -3.01 13.30
C ILE A 157 11.59 -2.02 13.32
N VAL A 158 11.89 -0.76 13.63
CA VAL A 158 10.92 0.32 13.70
C VAL A 158 11.19 1.30 12.56
N PRO A 159 10.30 1.43 11.56
CA PRO A 159 10.48 2.39 10.50
C PRO A 159 10.13 3.80 11.00
N ARG A 160 10.70 4.80 10.33
CA ARG A 160 10.04 6.09 10.24
C ARG A 160 8.82 5.95 9.32
N LEU A 161 7.62 6.03 9.88
CA LEU A 161 6.39 5.90 9.09
C LEU A 161 6.17 7.13 8.19
N PRO A 162 5.63 6.92 6.98
CA PRO A 162 5.14 8.02 6.16
C PRO A 162 4.07 8.84 6.86
N ARG A 163 4.04 10.15 6.56
CA ARG A 163 2.97 11.04 7.02
C ARG A 163 1.61 10.51 6.56
N GLU A 164 0.55 10.84 7.30
CA GLU A 164 -0.82 10.38 7.05
C GLU A 164 -1.19 10.52 5.56
N HIS A 165 -1.65 9.41 4.96
CA HIS A 165 -1.96 9.24 3.53
C HIS A 165 -0.79 9.18 2.54
N ALA A 166 0.46 9.28 3.00
CA ALA A 166 1.64 8.95 2.21
C ALA A 166 2.01 7.46 2.35
N GLY A 167 2.78 6.96 1.40
CA GLY A 167 3.38 5.64 1.44
C GLY A 167 4.85 5.72 1.03
N TYR A 168 5.60 4.66 1.22
CA TYR A 168 6.95 4.54 0.71
C TYR A 168 6.95 4.68 -0.83
N ARG A 169 7.96 5.34 -1.39
CA ARG A 169 8.09 5.48 -2.85
C ARG A 169 9.49 5.16 -3.35
N GLU A 170 9.57 4.71 -4.60
CA GLU A 170 10.84 4.57 -5.30
C GLU A 170 11.68 5.85 -5.25
N GLY A 171 12.99 5.71 -5.07
CA GLY A 171 13.95 6.80 -5.01
C GLY A 171 13.95 7.59 -3.69
N GLU A 172 12.97 7.37 -2.80
CA GLU A 172 12.96 8.00 -1.48
C GLU A 172 13.90 7.32 -0.50
N LYS A 173 14.40 8.11 0.44
CA LYS A 173 15.21 7.68 1.58
C LYS A 173 14.33 7.54 2.81
N TRP A 174 14.41 6.38 3.47
CA TRP A 174 13.63 6.09 4.66
C TRP A 174 14.52 5.53 5.77
N ASP A 175 14.28 6.02 6.98
CA ASP A 175 15.01 5.60 8.17
C ASP A 175 14.36 4.38 8.80
N PHE A 176 15.18 3.42 9.21
CA PHE A 176 14.78 2.23 9.96
C PHE A 176 15.67 2.12 11.19
N GLN A 177 15.05 2.01 12.35
CA GLN A 177 15.73 1.82 13.62
C GLN A 177 15.67 0.35 14.05
N VAL A 178 16.81 -0.27 14.31
CA VAL A 178 16.93 -1.59 14.91
C VAL A 178 17.08 -1.44 16.41
N ARG A 179 16.22 -2.14 17.16
CA ARG A 179 16.24 -2.17 18.62
C ARG A 179 16.24 -3.60 19.11
N PHE A 180 16.89 -3.87 20.22
CA PHE A 180 16.78 -5.13 20.95
C PHE A 180 16.31 -4.83 22.37
N ASP A 181 15.15 -5.34 22.76
CA ASP A 181 14.49 -5.02 24.04
C ASP A 181 14.35 -3.50 24.27
N GLY A 182 14.06 -2.78 23.19
CA GLY A 182 13.94 -1.31 23.19
C GLY A 182 15.25 -0.53 23.18
N GLN A 183 16.41 -1.18 23.30
CA GLN A 183 17.71 -0.51 23.20
C GLN A 183 18.21 -0.49 21.75
N PRO A 184 18.81 0.61 21.26
CA PRO A 184 19.35 0.67 19.91
C PRO A 184 20.47 -0.36 19.70
N VAL A 185 20.52 -0.95 18.50
CA VAL A 185 21.58 -1.91 18.13
C VAL A 185 22.51 -1.26 17.09
N PRO A 186 23.68 -0.75 17.50
CA PRO A 186 24.64 -0.18 16.56
C PRO A 186 25.25 -1.25 15.67
N ASP A 187 25.73 -0.84 14.50
CA ASP A 187 26.41 -1.69 13.51
C ASP A 187 25.56 -2.86 12.96
N ALA A 188 24.26 -2.91 13.30
CA ALA A 188 23.33 -3.88 12.78
C ALA A 188 23.22 -3.76 11.26
N VAL A 189 23.32 -4.88 10.55
CA VAL A 189 23.11 -4.93 9.11
C VAL A 189 21.63 -5.13 8.82
N LEU A 190 21.02 -4.16 8.14
CA LEU A 190 19.67 -4.29 7.61
C LEU A 190 19.71 -4.59 6.12
N SER A 191 18.80 -5.46 5.66
CA SER A 191 18.61 -5.80 4.26
C SER A 191 17.20 -5.42 3.82
N LEU A 192 17.09 -4.54 2.82
CA LEU A 192 15.84 -4.28 2.09
C LEU A 192 15.77 -5.25 0.92
N GLU A 193 14.64 -5.97 0.80
CA GLU A 193 14.29 -6.77 -0.37
C GLU A 193 12.94 -6.30 -0.92
N THR A 194 12.79 -6.25 -2.24
CA THR A 194 11.52 -5.97 -2.92
C THR A 194 10.99 -7.19 -3.66
N GLU A 195 9.68 -7.22 -3.90
CA GLU A 195 9.08 -8.32 -4.68
C GLU A 195 9.50 -8.35 -6.15
N PHE A 196 10.13 -7.28 -6.64
CA PHE A 196 10.74 -7.23 -7.98
C PHE A 196 12.21 -7.71 -7.98
N GLY A 197 12.71 -8.19 -6.83
CA GLY A 197 14.00 -8.86 -6.71
C GLY A 197 15.18 -7.96 -6.36
N THR A 198 14.96 -6.66 -6.15
CA THR A 198 16.04 -5.76 -5.73
C THR A 198 16.41 -6.02 -4.27
N ARG A 199 17.71 -6.02 -3.99
CA ARG A 199 18.25 -6.16 -2.64
C ARG A 199 19.26 -5.07 -2.35
N THR A 200 19.09 -4.35 -1.25
CA THR A 200 20.06 -3.35 -0.76
C THR A 200 20.33 -3.56 0.72
N ARG A 201 21.49 -3.11 1.19
CA ARG A 201 21.89 -3.23 2.59
C ARG A 201 22.31 -1.88 3.16
N GLY A 202 22.09 -1.71 4.44
CA GLY A 202 22.55 -0.57 5.23
C GLY A 202 23.11 -1.05 6.56
N ILE A 203 24.03 -0.28 7.12
CA ILE A 203 24.58 -0.50 8.46
C ILE A 203 23.97 0.57 9.37
N ALA A 204 23.52 0.15 10.55
CA ALA A 204 22.96 1.03 11.55
C ALA A 204 24.04 1.87 12.25
N ASP A 205 23.74 3.13 12.53
CA ASP A 205 24.61 4.04 13.29
C ASP A 205 24.57 3.76 14.79
N ALA A 206 25.23 4.62 15.59
CA ALA A 206 25.26 4.52 17.05
C ALA A 206 23.86 4.54 17.71
N ASN A 207 22.84 5.08 17.04
CA ASN A 207 21.46 5.13 17.50
C ASN A 207 20.62 3.94 16.99
N GLY A 208 21.27 2.95 16.35
CA GLY A 208 20.61 1.82 15.71
C GLY A 208 19.85 2.21 14.45
N VAL A 209 20.11 3.37 13.85
CA VAL A 209 19.36 3.87 12.69
C VAL A 209 20.15 3.66 11.40
N THR A 210 19.49 3.17 10.36
CA THR A 210 20.02 3.17 9.00
C THR A 210 19.05 3.81 8.03
N THR A 211 19.55 4.49 7.01
CA THR A 211 18.74 5.07 5.95
C THR A 211 18.85 4.19 4.70
N LEU A 212 17.72 3.65 4.24
CA LEU A 212 17.64 2.82 3.04
C LEU A 212 16.97 3.61 1.90
N VAL A 213 17.50 3.45 0.69
CA VAL A 213 16.90 3.99 -0.54
C VAL A 213 15.98 2.95 -1.13
N PHE A 214 14.72 3.30 -1.34
CA PHE A 214 13.79 2.44 -2.06
C PHE A 214 14.19 2.38 -3.54
N PRO A 215 14.39 1.18 -4.10
CA PRO A 215 14.91 1.04 -5.45
C PRO A 215 13.91 1.51 -6.51
N ARG A 216 14.44 1.82 -7.69
CA ARG A 216 13.67 2.21 -8.88
C ARG A 216 13.42 1.00 -9.78
N ASP A 217 12.75 -0.02 -9.27
CA ASP A 217 12.64 -1.36 -9.89
C ASP A 217 11.25 -1.71 -10.45
N PHE A 218 10.30 -0.77 -10.47
CA PHE A 218 9.07 -0.98 -11.23
C PHE A 218 9.34 -0.97 -12.74
N ASP A 219 8.75 -1.94 -13.44
CA ASP A 219 8.78 -2.04 -14.91
C ASP A 219 7.99 -0.87 -15.55
N PRO A 220 8.65 0.05 -16.29
CA PRO A 220 7.99 1.19 -16.93
C PRO A 220 6.85 0.79 -17.87
N ALA A 221 6.96 -0.36 -18.56
CA ALA A 221 5.94 -0.82 -19.49
C ALA A 221 4.63 -1.19 -18.75
N LYS A 222 4.73 -1.70 -17.52
CA LYS A 222 3.56 -2.01 -16.68
C LYS A 222 2.95 -0.77 -16.04
N LEU A 223 3.72 0.30 -15.85
CA LEU A 223 3.23 1.56 -15.31
C LEU A 223 2.39 2.37 -16.31
N ALA A 224 2.61 2.18 -17.61
CA ALA A 224 1.88 2.86 -18.67
C ALA A 224 0.52 2.21 -19.02
N GLY A 225 0.19 1.06 -18.43
CA GLY A 225 -1.06 0.35 -18.70
C GLY A 225 -2.29 1.00 -18.04
N ASN A 226 -3.46 0.91 -18.70
CA ASN A 226 -4.76 1.47 -18.25
C ASN A 226 -5.41 0.73 -17.07
N GLY A 227 -4.64 0.22 -16.12
CA GLY A 227 -5.19 -0.44 -14.93
C GLY A 227 -5.90 0.53 -14.00
N HIS A 228 -7.10 0.19 -13.52
CA HIS A 228 -7.83 0.96 -12.51
C HIS A 228 -7.15 0.95 -11.12
N ALA A 229 -6.21 0.02 -10.89
CA ALA A 229 -5.45 -0.07 -9.65
C ALA A 229 -4.14 0.73 -9.76
N ARG A 230 -3.83 1.53 -8.73
CA ARG A 230 -2.53 2.20 -8.61
C ARG A 230 -1.44 1.13 -8.46
N PRO A 231 -0.36 1.16 -9.28
CA PRO A 231 0.73 0.20 -9.14
C PRO A 231 1.35 0.29 -7.74
N SER A 232 1.63 -0.86 -7.14
CA SER A 232 2.30 -1.00 -5.85
C SER A 232 3.18 -2.22 -5.84
N GLY A 233 4.28 -2.16 -5.10
CA GLY A 233 5.22 -3.23 -4.85
C GLY A 233 5.25 -3.58 -3.36
N ARG A 234 5.58 -4.83 -3.01
CA ARG A 234 5.87 -5.24 -1.63
C ARG A 234 7.36 -5.14 -1.33
N PHE A 235 7.68 -4.84 -0.08
CA PHE A 235 9.05 -4.84 0.42
C PHE A 235 9.13 -5.44 1.83
N VAL A 236 10.33 -5.86 2.20
CA VAL A 236 10.70 -6.23 3.56
C VAL A 236 12.05 -5.64 3.91
N VAL A 237 12.18 -5.11 5.12
CA VAL A 237 13.46 -4.78 5.75
C VAL A 237 13.70 -5.79 6.85
N SER A 238 14.83 -6.47 6.81
CA SER A 238 15.18 -7.52 7.77
C SER A 238 16.53 -7.27 8.43
N ALA A 239 16.69 -7.78 9.64
CA ALA A 239 17.92 -7.75 10.41
C ALA A 239 18.08 -9.06 11.17
N MET A 240 19.33 -9.42 11.45
CA MET A 240 19.68 -10.60 12.21
C MET A 240 20.70 -10.21 13.28
N GLN A 241 20.49 -10.69 14.50
CA GLN A 241 21.42 -10.52 15.61
C GLN A 241 21.54 -11.84 16.36
N GLU A 242 22.77 -12.23 16.69
CA GLU A 242 23.01 -13.32 17.62
C GLU A 242 23.24 -12.73 19.02
N ARG A 243 22.55 -13.28 20.02
CA ARG A 243 22.70 -12.89 21.43
C ARG A 243 22.41 -14.11 22.30
N ASP A 244 23.27 -14.35 23.30
CA ASP A 244 23.12 -15.45 24.26
C ASP A 244 22.94 -16.84 23.60
N GLY A 245 23.58 -17.05 22.44
CA GLY A 245 23.47 -18.29 21.67
C GLY A 245 22.13 -18.48 20.93
N VAL A 246 21.28 -17.45 20.89
CA VAL A 246 20.02 -17.40 20.16
C VAL A 246 20.15 -16.47 18.95
N ARG A 247 19.72 -16.95 17.79
CA ARG A 247 19.62 -16.16 16.58
C ARG A 247 18.28 -15.43 16.52
N HIS A 248 18.29 -14.12 16.67
CA HIS A 248 17.08 -13.30 16.50
C HIS A 248 17.01 -12.77 15.07
N VAL A 249 15.92 -13.09 14.38
CA VAL A 249 15.61 -12.65 13.02
C VAL A 249 14.36 -11.78 13.08
N SER A 250 14.50 -10.51 12.72
CA SER A 250 13.38 -9.56 12.70
C SER A 250 13.16 -9.01 11.31
N ALA A 251 11.89 -8.78 10.97
CA ALA A 251 11.51 -8.15 9.72
C ALA A 251 10.36 -7.16 9.90
N PHE A 252 10.42 -6.06 9.15
CA PHE A 252 9.33 -5.13 8.94
C PHE A 252 8.94 -5.15 7.46
N ASN A 253 7.66 -5.32 7.14
CA ASN A 253 7.20 -5.37 5.75
C ASN A 253 6.06 -4.38 5.47
N GLY A 254 5.96 -3.98 4.21
CA GLY A 254 4.94 -3.05 3.74
C GLY A 254 4.84 -3.01 2.22
N THR A 255 4.23 -1.93 1.71
CA THR A 255 4.14 -1.65 0.29
C THR A 255 4.78 -0.31 -0.07
N TYR A 256 5.32 -0.22 -1.27
CA TYR A 256 5.84 1.02 -1.85
C TYR A 256 5.22 1.27 -3.22
N ALA A 257 5.27 2.52 -3.68
CA ALA A 257 4.69 2.96 -4.93
C ALA A 257 5.77 3.52 -5.87
N PRO A 258 5.50 3.56 -7.19
CA PRO A 258 6.40 4.20 -8.14
C PRO A 258 6.64 5.68 -7.81
N GLU A 259 7.77 6.19 -8.27
CA GLU A 259 8.04 7.64 -8.23
C GLU A 259 6.97 8.40 -9.03
N PRO A 260 6.42 9.52 -8.50
CA PRO A 260 5.49 10.36 -9.23
C PRO A 260 6.11 10.87 -10.53
N GLY A 261 5.44 10.63 -11.65
CA GLY A 261 5.90 11.10 -12.97
C GLY A 261 6.77 10.11 -13.74
N ARG A 262 7.06 8.91 -13.20
CA ARG A 262 7.79 7.85 -13.92
C ARG A 262 7.13 7.41 -15.23
N SER A 263 5.80 7.50 -15.32
CA SER A 263 5.03 7.20 -16.53
C SER A 263 4.69 8.43 -17.38
N ARG A 264 5.20 9.63 -17.04
CA ARG A 264 4.96 10.85 -17.82
C ARG A 264 5.99 10.96 -18.93
N ASP A 265 5.52 10.96 -20.16
CA ASP A 265 6.34 11.26 -21.33
C ASP A 265 6.41 12.78 -21.55
N LEU A 266 7.56 13.36 -21.25
CA LEU A 266 7.86 14.78 -21.48
C LEU A 266 7.80 15.14 -22.97
N MET A 267 8.19 14.21 -23.86
CA MET A 267 8.18 14.42 -25.30
C MET A 267 6.76 14.40 -25.85
N ALA A 268 5.92 13.49 -25.36
CA ALA A 268 4.49 13.52 -25.67
C ALA A 268 3.85 14.84 -25.20
N GLY A 269 4.16 15.28 -23.98
CA GLY A 269 3.69 16.57 -23.45
C GLY A 269 4.14 17.77 -24.30
N ALA A 270 5.41 17.80 -24.71
CA ALA A 270 5.93 18.83 -25.61
C ALA A 270 5.25 18.79 -26.98
N GLY A 271 5.03 17.60 -27.54
CA GLY A 271 4.30 17.41 -28.79
C GLY A 271 2.87 17.94 -28.74
N PHE A 272 2.13 17.63 -27.67
CA PHE A 272 0.78 18.16 -27.45
C PHE A 272 0.77 19.69 -27.32
N LEU A 273 1.75 20.26 -26.63
CA LEU A 273 1.88 21.72 -26.49
C LEU A 273 2.14 22.38 -27.86
N LEU A 274 3.08 21.86 -28.65
CA LEU A 274 3.37 22.36 -29.99
C LEU A 274 2.16 22.25 -30.92
N LEU A 275 1.42 21.13 -30.85
CA LEU A 275 0.19 20.95 -31.61
C LEU A 275 -0.87 21.97 -31.20
N GLY A 276 -1.04 22.22 -29.90
CA GLY A 276 -1.94 23.24 -29.38
C GLY A 276 -1.57 24.65 -29.84
N MET A 277 -0.28 24.99 -29.83
CA MET A 277 0.22 26.27 -30.35
C MET A 277 -0.07 26.42 -31.85
N ALA A 278 0.19 25.37 -32.64
CA ALA A 278 -0.09 25.38 -34.07
C ALA A 278 -1.60 25.54 -34.36
N ALA A 279 -2.46 24.88 -33.57
CA ALA A 279 -3.91 25.01 -33.67
C ALA A 279 -4.44 26.40 -33.24
N ALA A 280 -3.76 27.06 -32.30
CA ALA A 280 -4.12 28.40 -31.83
C ALA A 280 -3.57 29.54 -32.71
N ALA A 281 -2.52 29.28 -33.50
CA ALA A 281 -1.88 30.28 -34.36
C ALA A 281 -2.85 31.02 -35.31
N PRO A 282 -3.86 30.39 -35.94
CA PRO A 282 -4.82 31.09 -36.80
C PRO A 282 -5.72 32.08 -36.04
N LEU A 283 -6.01 31.83 -34.76
CA LEU A 283 -6.86 32.70 -33.92
C LEU A 283 -6.12 33.97 -33.48
N LEU A 284 -4.79 33.90 -33.38
CA LEU A 284 -3.92 35.04 -33.08
C LEU A 284 -3.70 35.92 -34.31
N ARG A 285 -4.02 35.41 -35.50
CA ARG A 285 -3.99 36.15 -36.75
C ARG A 285 -5.27 37.00 -36.87
N ARG A 286 -5.47 37.94 -35.93
CA ARG A 286 -6.40 39.06 -36.15
C ARG A 286 -5.84 39.86 -37.32
N GLY A 287 -6.68 40.03 -38.35
CA GLY A 287 -6.35 40.81 -39.53
C GLY A 287 -5.83 42.18 -39.11
N GLU A 288 -4.74 42.60 -39.73
CA GLU A 288 -4.42 44.02 -39.84
C GLU A 288 -5.66 44.69 -40.43
N GLU A 289 -6.41 45.37 -39.58
CA GLU A 289 -7.52 46.22 -40.00
C GLU A 289 -6.88 47.38 -40.74
N LYS A 290 -6.84 47.24 -42.06
CA LYS A 290 -6.41 48.28 -42.97
C LYS A 290 -7.55 49.30 -43.06
N GLN A 291 -7.49 50.34 -42.22
CA GLN A 291 -7.97 51.70 -42.51
C GLN A 291 -7.60 52.68 -41.40
#